data_AF-A0A2E3F2W6-F1
#
_entry.id   AF-A0A2E3F2W6-F1
#
_cell.length_a   1.000
_cell.length_b   1.000
_cell.length_c   1.000
_cell.angle_alpha   90.00
_cell.angle_beta   90.00
_cell.angle_gamma   90.00
#
_symmetry.space_group_name_H-M   'P 1'
#
loop_
_entity.id
_entity.type
_entity.pdbx_description
1 polymer ?
#
loop_
_entity_poly.entity_id
_entity_poly.type
_entity_poly.pdbx_seq_one_letter_code
_entity_poly.pdbx_strand_id
1 'polypeptide(L)'
;MYKSLYPSLCLFAKNYLTDLQVSKDAVQEVFIRVWENNVYFENEIAAKSYLYTAVKNKCLDVLKSKYVRVIDHQLDPVKMEWLESDRFFYTEVVRSETSSLIDKAMKSLPYRCAQIIKLSLNNYSNQEIADRLSVSINTVKAQKKIAYKKMRPLLKEHYHLLTILLISSN
;
A
#
# COMPACT_ATOMS: atom_id res chain seq x y z
N MET A 1 3.81 13.09 11.28
CA MET A 1 3.09 11.81 11.44
C MET A 1 1.95 11.64 10.43
N TYR A 2 0.91 12.48 10.46
CA TYR A 2 -0.27 12.29 9.60
C TYR A 2 0.01 12.35 8.09
N LYS A 3 0.78 13.34 7.61
CA LYS A 3 1.16 13.48 6.19
C LYS A 3 1.94 12.28 5.63
N SER A 4 2.71 11.58 6.46
CA SER A 4 3.51 10.42 6.04
C SER A 4 2.69 9.12 6.01
N LEU A 5 1.59 9.04 6.76
CA LEU A 5 0.69 7.87 6.79
C LEU A 5 -0.39 7.93 5.71
N TYR A 6 -0.80 9.14 5.30
CA TYR A 6 -1.87 9.33 4.34
C TYR A 6 -1.74 8.49 3.05
N PRO A 7 -0.57 8.41 2.37
CA PRO A 7 -0.43 7.57 1.18
C PRO A 7 -0.65 6.07 1.47
N SER A 8 -0.11 5.56 2.57
CA SER A 8 -0.28 4.16 2.97
C SER A 8 -1.74 3.85 3.29
N LEU A 9 -2.42 4.74 4.02
CA LEU A 9 -3.83 4.58 4.36
C LEU A 9 -4.74 4.65 3.13
N CYS A 10 -4.41 5.50 2.14
CA CYS A 10 -5.15 5.54 0.87
C CYS A 10 -4.98 4.24 0.07
N LEU A 11 -3.76 3.69 0.02
CA LEU A 11 -3.51 2.41 -0.65
C LEU A 11 -4.23 1.27 0.06
N PHE A 12 -4.17 1.25 1.39
CA PHE A 12 -4.91 0.31 2.22
C PHE A 12 -6.42 0.39 1.97
N ALA A 13 -7.01 1.58 2.02
CA ALA A 13 -8.44 1.80 1.75
C ALA A 13 -8.83 1.41 0.32
N LYS A 14 -7.94 1.59 -0.66
CA LYS A 14 -8.17 1.16 -2.06
C LYS A 14 -8.36 -0.33 -2.17
N ASN A 15 -7.71 -1.13 -1.33
CA ASN A 15 -7.85 -2.58 -1.37
C ASN A 15 -9.22 -3.05 -0.84
N TYR A 16 -9.93 -2.21 -0.08
CA TYR A 16 -11.34 -2.43 0.28
C TYR A 16 -12.31 -1.87 -0.78
N LEU A 17 -12.08 -0.63 -1.23
CA LEU A 17 -13.07 0.15 -1.96
C LEU A 17 -12.88 0.15 -3.48
N THR A 18 -11.73 -0.34 -3.97
CA THR A 18 -11.28 -0.40 -5.39
C THR A 18 -11.14 0.93 -6.12
N ASP A 19 -11.96 1.93 -5.78
CA ASP A 19 -11.93 3.29 -6.30
C ASP A 19 -11.02 4.18 -5.46
N LEU A 20 -9.96 4.71 -6.09
CA LEU A 20 -8.97 5.54 -5.41
C LEU A 20 -9.54 6.86 -4.87
N GLN A 21 -10.50 7.47 -5.56
CA GLN A 21 -11.08 8.73 -5.12
C GLN A 21 -11.93 8.50 -3.86
N VAL A 22 -12.80 7.49 -3.89
CA VAL A 22 -13.61 7.11 -2.72
C VAL A 22 -12.71 6.71 -1.53
N SER A 23 -11.59 6.03 -1.80
CA SER A 23 -10.60 5.71 -0.76
C SER A 23 -9.97 6.95 -0.12
N LYS A 24 -9.58 7.95 -0.92
CA LYS A 24 -9.02 9.20 -0.41
C LYS A 24 -10.02 9.96 0.46
N ASP A 25 -11.28 10.00 0.02
CA ASP A 25 -12.36 10.66 0.75
C ASP A 25 -12.62 9.96 2.10
N ALA A 26 -12.70 8.62 2.09
CA ALA A 26 -12.85 7.82 3.32
C ALA A 26 -11.71 8.06 4.31
N VAL A 27 -10.46 8.09 3.83
CA VAL A 27 -9.29 8.38 4.67
C VAL A 27 -9.35 9.81 5.20
N GLN A 28 -9.68 10.79 4.35
CA GLN A 28 -9.80 12.19 4.75
C GLN A 28 -10.84 12.39 5.85
N GLU A 29 -12.01 11.75 5.75
CA GLU A 29 -13.01 11.78 6.82
C GLU A 29 -12.48 11.25 8.15
N VAL A 30 -11.69 10.18 8.15
CA VAL A 30 -11.06 9.66 9.38
C VAL A 30 -10.10 10.69 9.98
N PHE A 31 -9.29 11.36 9.14
CA PHE A 31 -8.39 12.42 9.62
C PHE A 31 -9.15 13.63 10.18
N ILE A 32 -10.26 14.02 9.55
CA ILE A 32 -11.13 15.09 10.06
C ILE A 32 -11.68 14.70 11.43
N ARG A 33 -12.20 13.48 11.60
CA ARG A 33 -12.69 13.00 12.91
C ARG A 33 -11.60 12.98 13.98
N VAL A 34 -10.38 12.56 13.63
CA VAL A 34 -9.23 12.59 14.55
C VAL A 34 -8.93 14.01 15.00
N TRP A 35 -8.98 14.96 14.07
CA TRP A 35 -8.75 16.38 14.34
C TRP A 35 -9.86 16.99 15.21
N GLU A 36 -11.14 16.80 14.84
CA GLU A 36 -12.30 17.34 15.55
C GLU A 36 -12.40 16.81 16.98
N ASN A 37 -12.07 15.55 17.19
CA ASN A 37 -12.12 14.91 18.52
C ASN A 37 -10.84 15.10 19.32
N ASN A 38 -9.86 15.88 18.83
CA ASN A 38 -8.56 16.10 19.46
C ASN A 38 -7.89 14.80 19.95
N VAL A 39 -7.95 13.75 19.13
CA VAL A 39 -7.46 12.43 19.53
C VAL A 39 -5.95 12.50 19.75
N TYR A 40 -5.53 12.16 20.97
CA TYR A 40 -4.12 12.08 21.35
C TYR A 40 -3.58 10.67 21.17
N PHE A 41 -2.38 10.57 20.60
CA PHE A 41 -1.64 9.32 20.46
C PHE A 41 -0.34 9.42 21.23
N GLU A 42 -0.11 8.47 22.13
CA GLU A 42 1.10 8.37 22.95
C GLU A 42 2.38 8.15 22.12
N ASN A 43 2.28 7.48 20.98
CA ASN A 43 3.39 7.18 20.08
C ASN A 43 2.89 6.86 18.66
N GLU A 44 3.81 6.68 17.72
CA GLU A 44 3.48 6.38 16.32
C GLU A 44 2.79 5.02 16.14
N ILE A 45 3.10 4.02 16.98
CA ILE A 45 2.49 2.68 16.90
C ILE A 45 1.01 2.77 17.26
N ALA A 46 0.69 3.45 18.36
CA ALA A 46 -0.69 3.69 18.80
C ALA A 46 -1.48 4.45 17.72
N ALA A 47 -0.87 5.48 17.13
CA ALA A 47 -1.49 6.23 16.04
C ALA A 47 -1.77 5.36 14.81
N LYS A 48 -0.80 4.55 14.36
CA LYS A 48 -0.97 3.64 13.22
C LYS A 48 -2.08 2.63 13.48
N SER A 49 -2.03 1.96 14.63
CA SER A 49 -3.03 0.94 15.02
C SER A 49 -4.45 1.53 14.98
N TYR A 50 -4.62 2.70 15.59
CA TYR A 50 -5.89 3.42 15.56
C TYR A 50 -6.33 3.80 14.15
N LEU A 51 -5.45 4.45 13.37
CA LEU A 51 -5.80 4.95 12.04
C LEU A 51 -6.13 3.84 11.05
N TYR A 52 -5.37 2.74 11.04
CA TYR A 52 -5.69 1.60 10.17
C TYR A 52 -7.04 0.97 10.54
N THR A 53 -7.33 0.84 11.83
CA THR A 53 -8.62 0.32 12.32
C THR A 53 -9.77 1.27 11.96
N ALA A 54 -9.61 2.57 12.18
CA ALA A 54 -10.62 3.57 11.85
C ALA A 54 -10.89 3.63 10.33
N VAL A 55 -9.85 3.53 9.50
CA VAL A 55 -9.99 3.47 8.04
C VAL A 55 -10.64 2.16 7.59
N LYS A 56 -10.29 0.99 8.18
CA LYS A 56 -10.99 -0.29 7.92
C LYS A 56 -12.49 -0.11 8.16
N ASN A 57 -12.86 0.37 9.34
CA ASN A 57 -14.26 0.55 9.72
C ASN A 57 -14.98 1.50 8.77
N LYS A 58 -14.36 2.64 8.43
CA LYS A 58 -14.94 3.58 7.47
C LYS A 58 -15.12 2.96 6.08
N CYS A 59 -14.19 2.13 5.61
CA CYS A 59 -14.33 1.43 4.33
C CYS A 59 -15.50 0.43 4.37
N LEU A 60 -15.61 -0.35 5.45
CA LEU A 60 -16.71 -1.29 5.64
C LEU A 60 -18.07 -0.56 5.71
N ASP A 61 -18.15 0.59 6.39
CA ASP A 61 -19.36 1.43 6.42
C ASP A 61 -19.75 1.90 5.01
N VAL A 62 -18.77 2.35 4.21
CA VAL A 62 -19.01 2.76 2.83
C VAL A 62 -19.56 1.59 2.00
N LEU A 63 -18.95 0.39 2.11
CA LEU A 63 -19.40 -0.81 1.40
C LEU A 63 -20.82 -1.22 1.82
N LYS A 64 -21.12 -1.25 3.13
CA LYS A 64 -22.45 -1.56 3.67
C LYS A 64 -23.50 -0.53 3.22
N SER A 65 -23.15 0.76 3.21
CA SER A 65 -24.07 1.81 2.76
C SER A 65 -24.35 1.80 1.26
N LYS A 66 -23.39 1.32 0.45
CA LYS A 66 -23.59 1.06 -0.99
C LYS A 66 -24.49 -0.16 -1.20
N TYR A 67 -24.31 -1.21 -0.41
CA TYR A 67 -25.17 -2.40 -0.42
C TYR A 67 -26.63 -2.08 -0.13
N VAL A 68 -26.92 -1.30 0.91
CA VAL A 68 -28.30 -0.94 1.26
C VAL A 68 -28.99 -0.08 0.18
N ARG A 69 -28.23 0.72 -0.57
CA ARG A 69 -28.77 1.63 -1.61
C ARG A 69 -28.97 0.97 -2.96
N VAL A 70 -28.27 -0.11 -3.24
CA VAL A 70 -28.40 -0.87 -4.48
C VAL A 70 -29.18 -2.13 -4.13
N ILE A 71 -30.45 -2.21 -4.52
CA ILE A 71 -31.34 -3.40 -4.36
C ILE A 71 -30.79 -4.64 -5.11
N ASP A 72 -29.58 -4.56 -5.65
CA ASP A 72 -28.92 -5.60 -6.39
C ASP A 72 -27.85 -6.22 -5.49
N HIS A 73 -27.99 -7.53 -5.24
CA HIS A 73 -27.16 -8.37 -4.37
C HIS A 73 -25.70 -8.51 -4.86
N GLN A 74 -25.00 -7.40 -5.10
CA GLN A 74 -23.67 -7.38 -5.74
C GLN A 74 -22.51 -7.55 -4.77
N LEU A 75 -22.74 -7.43 -3.45
CA LEU A 75 -21.75 -7.81 -2.45
C LEU A 75 -22.05 -9.21 -1.95
N ASP A 76 -21.31 -10.17 -2.49
CA ASP A 76 -21.23 -11.54 -2.02
C ASP A 76 -20.98 -11.56 -0.49
N PRO A 77 -21.89 -12.16 0.32
CA PRO A 77 -21.70 -12.28 1.77
C PRO A 77 -20.35 -12.89 2.15
N VAL A 78 -19.86 -13.86 1.36
CA VAL A 78 -18.54 -14.48 1.56
C VAL A 78 -17.43 -13.45 1.37
N LYS A 79 -17.57 -12.58 0.37
CA LYS A 79 -16.63 -11.47 0.15
C LYS A 79 -16.65 -10.46 1.29
N MET A 80 -17.83 -10.13 1.83
CA MET A 80 -17.92 -9.22 2.98
C MET A 80 -17.28 -9.82 4.24
N GLU A 81 -17.55 -11.10 4.53
CA GLU A 81 -16.91 -11.81 5.64
C GLU A 81 -15.38 -11.82 5.50
N TRP A 82 -14.88 -12.07 4.28
CA TRP A 82 -13.45 -12.00 4.00
C TRP A 82 -12.85 -10.60 4.23
N LEU A 83 -13.53 -9.54 3.77
CA LEU A 83 -13.09 -8.15 3.99
C LEU A 83 -13.12 -7.74 5.47
N GLU A 84 -14.03 -8.31 6.25
CA GLU A 84 -14.11 -8.07 7.69
C GLU A 84 -13.04 -8.84 8.49
N SER A 85 -12.52 -9.92 7.92
CA SER A 85 -11.55 -10.80 8.58
C SER A 85 -10.26 -10.09 9.01
N ASP A 86 -9.72 -10.54 10.15
CA ASP A 86 -8.42 -10.09 10.64
C ASP A 86 -7.28 -10.46 9.68
N ARG A 87 -7.39 -11.63 9.02
CA ARG A 87 -6.40 -12.05 8.02
C ARG A 87 -6.28 -11.01 6.90
N PHE A 88 -7.40 -10.60 6.31
CA PHE A 88 -7.39 -9.57 5.28
C PHE A 88 -6.82 -8.24 5.80
N PHE A 89 -7.28 -7.81 6.98
CA PHE A 89 -6.80 -6.59 7.62
C PHE A 89 -5.28 -6.57 7.77
N TYR A 90 -4.69 -7.57 8.43
CA TYR A 90 -3.26 -7.60 8.68
C TYR A 90 -2.44 -7.73 7.40
N THR A 91 -2.90 -8.55 6.43
CA THR A 91 -2.24 -8.65 5.12
C THR A 91 -2.19 -7.30 4.41
N GLU A 92 -3.29 -6.54 4.42
CA GLU A 92 -3.35 -5.25 3.73
C GLU A 92 -2.60 -4.14 4.46
N VAL A 93 -2.54 -4.16 5.79
CA VAL A 93 -1.65 -3.28 6.56
C VAL A 93 -0.20 -3.50 6.12
N VAL A 94 0.28 -4.75 6.16
CA VAL A 94 1.65 -5.11 5.78
C VAL A 94 1.94 -4.75 4.32
N ARG A 95 1.02 -5.02 3.39
CA ARG A 95 1.15 -4.64 1.97
C ARG A 95 1.30 -3.13 1.80
N SER A 96 0.42 -2.36 2.43
CA SER A 96 0.42 -0.90 2.29
C SER A 96 1.68 -0.27 2.87
N GLU A 97 2.15 -0.74 4.03
CA GLU A 97 3.39 -0.27 4.64
C GLU A 97 4.61 -0.66 3.80
N THR A 98 4.66 -1.90 3.31
CA THR A 98 5.74 -2.38 2.44
C THR A 98 5.81 -1.57 1.15
N SER A 99 4.66 -1.30 0.50
CA SER A 99 4.63 -0.49 -0.71
C SER A 99 5.13 0.94 -0.46
N SER A 100 4.74 1.55 0.66
CA SER A 100 5.20 2.89 1.05
C SER A 100 6.71 2.94 1.29
N LEU A 101 7.28 1.89 1.88
CA LEU A 101 8.72 1.75 2.07
C LEU A 101 9.46 1.58 0.73
N ILE A 102 8.93 0.77 -0.18
CA ILE A 102 9.48 0.60 -1.53
C ILE A 102 9.46 1.94 -2.28
N ASP A 103 8.34 2.66 -2.24
CA ASP A 103 8.21 3.98 -2.88
C ASP A 103 9.21 5.00 -2.32
N LYS A 104 9.40 5.03 -0.99
CA LYS A 104 10.42 5.87 -0.36
C LYS A 104 11.84 5.47 -0.81
N ALA A 105 12.14 4.18 -0.85
CA ALA A 105 13.43 3.68 -1.31
C ALA A 105 13.67 4.00 -2.79
N MET A 106 12.65 3.91 -3.65
CA MET A 106 12.71 4.28 -5.05
C MET A 106 13.00 5.78 -5.25
N LYS A 107 12.49 6.67 -4.39
CA LYS A 107 12.80 8.11 -4.45
C LYS A 107 14.28 8.42 -4.22
N SER A 108 15.04 7.52 -3.60
CA SER A 108 16.49 7.68 -3.45
C SER A 108 17.27 7.34 -4.73
N LEU A 109 16.65 6.69 -5.72
CA LEU A 109 17.33 6.22 -6.92
C LEU A 109 17.51 7.35 -7.94
N PRO A 110 18.64 7.34 -8.69
CA PRO A 110 18.73 8.14 -9.91
C PRO A 110 17.61 7.80 -10.90
N TYR A 111 17.16 8.77 -11.69
CA TYR A 111 16.00 8.65 -12.58
C TYR A 111 15.99 7.36 -13.43
N ARG A 112 17.09 7.02 -14.10
CA ARG A 112 17.19 5.80 -14.93
C ARG A 112 17.11 4.51 -14.11
N CYS A 113 17.69 4.46 -12.92
CA CYS A 113 17.54 3.33 -12.00
C CYS A 113 16.07 3.16 -11.59
N ALA A 114 15.40 4.26 -11.22
CA ALA A 114 14.01 4.24 -10.79
C ALA A 114 13.07 3.73 -11.89
N GLN A 115 13.26 4.16 -13.14
CA GLN A 115 12.47 3.67 -14.28
C GLN A 115 12.61 2.16 -14.49
N ILE A 116 13.84 1.64 -14.45
CA ILE A 116 14.12 0.21 -14.62
C ILE A 116 13.50 -0.61 -13.49
N ILE A 117 13.59 -0.15 -12.24
CA ILE A 117 12.96 -0.82 -11.11
C ILE A 117 11.44 -0.77 -11.22
N LYS A 118 10.86 0.37 -11.59
CA LYS A 118 9.41 0.51 -11.79
C LYS A 118 8.88 -0.46 -12.85
N LEU A 119 9.57 -0.60 -13.98
CA LEU A 119 9.17 -1.58 -15.00
C LEU A 119 9.32 -3.02 -14.48
N SER A 120 10.40 -3.31 -13.75
CA SER A 120 10.57 -4.63 -13.15
C SER A 120 9.47 -5.00 -12.15
N LEU A 121 8.97 -4.02 -11.37
CA LEU A 121 7.86 -4.22 -10.44
C LEU A 121 6.52 -4.45 -11.16
N ASN A 122 6.42 -3.99 -12.42
CA ASN A 122 5.28 -4.29 -13.30
C ASN A 122 5.49 -5.59 -14.10
N ASN A 123 6.35 -6.48 -13.63
CA ASN A 123 6.63 -7.80 -14.21
C ASN A 123 7.23 -7.82 -15.64
N TYR A 124 7.75 -6.71 -16.13
CA TYR A 124 8.51 -6.71 -17.38
C TYR A 124 9.85 -7.45 -17.20
N SER A 125 10.17 -8.32 -18.15
CA SER A 125 11.45 -9.02 -18.21
C SER A 125 12.60 -8.03 -18.47
N ASN A 126 13.83 -8.46 -18.18
CA ASN A 126 15.01 -7.62 -18.43
C ASN A 126 15.17 -7.28 -19.93
N GLN A 127 14.71 -8.17 -20.82
CA GLN A 127 14.76 -7.94 -22.26
C GLN A 127 13.71 -6.90 -22.67
N GLU A 128 12.46 -7.04 -22.24
CA GLU A 128 11.41 -6.05 -22.54
C GLU A 128 11.74 -4.65 -21.99
N ILE A 129 12.40 -4.58 -20.83
CA ILE A 129 12.89 -3.31 -20.28
C ILE A 129 14.00 -2.72 -21.14
N ALA A 130 14.93 -3.55 -21.60
CA ALA A 130 16.04 -3.12 -22.47
C ALA A 130 15.49 -2.55 -23.77
N ASP A 131 14.54 -3.26 -24.39
CA ASP A 131 13.90 -2.85 -25.65
C ASP A 131 13.11 -1.55 -25.46
N ARG A 132 12.27 -1.45 -24.42
CA ARG A 132 11.45 -0.26 -24.13
C ARG A 132 12.27 1.00 -23.84
N LEU A 133 13.43 0.84 -23.21
CA LEU A 133 14.30 1.96 -22.85
C LEU A 133 15.43 2.19 -23.84
N SER A 134 15.50 1.40 -24.92
CA SER A 134 16.55 1.43 -25.94
C SER A 134 17.97 1.38 -25.33
N VAL A 135 18.18 0.44 -24.41
CA VAL A 135 19.48 0.18 -23.76
C VAL A 135 19.83 -1.31 -23.87
N SER A 136 21.08 -1.68 -23.59
CA SER A 136 21.45 -3.11 -23.56
C SER A 136 20.85 -3.82 -22.34
N ILE A 137 20.58 -5.13 -22.46
CA ILE A 137 20.22 -5.98 -21.31
C ILE A 137 21.27 -5.93 -20.18
N ASN A 138 22.55 -5.73 -20.53
CA ASN A 138 23.63 -5.58 -19.56
C ASN A 138 23.50 -4.27 -18.78
N THR A 139 23.09 -3.18 -19.45
CA THR A 139 22.77 -1.91 -18.81
C THR A 139 21.62 -2.09 -17.82
N VAL A 140 20.57 -2.83 -18.18
CA VAL A 140 19.45 -3.14 -17.27
C VAL A 140 19.93 -3.88 -16.03
N LYS A 141 20.72 -4.95 -16.20
CA LYS A 141 21.28 -5.73 -15.08
C LYS A 141 22.18 -4.87 -14.17
N ALA A 142 23.05 -4.05 -14.75
CA ALA A 142 23.94 -3.17 -13.99
C ALA A 142 23.16 -2.12 -13.18
N GLN A 143 22.17 -1.48 -13.79
CA GLN A 143 21.32 -0.48 -13.12
C GLN A 143 20.47 -1.12 -12.02
N LYS A 144 19.93 -2.33 -12.22
CA LYS A 144 19.26 -3.10 -11.16
C LYS A 144 20.18 -3.37 -9.97
N LYS A 145 21.43 -3.79 -10.22
CA LYS A 145 22.43 -4.02 -9.16
C LYS A 145 22.70 -2.74 -8.36
N ILE A 146 22.87 -1.60 -9.02
CA ILE A 146 23.06 -0.29 -8.37
C ILE A 146 21.84 0.06 -7.52
N ALA A 147 20.64 -0.10 -8.08
CA ALA A 147 19.39 0.21 -7.38
C ALA A 147 19.22 -0.65 -6.13
N TYR A 148 19.41 -1.97 -6.22
CA TYR A 148 19.32 -2.87 -5.07
C TYR A 148 20.37 -2.54 -4.01
N LYS A 149 21.62 -2.22 -4.40
CA LYS A 149 22.65 -1.80 -3.44
C LYS A 149 22.22 -0.54 -2.67
N LYS A 150 21.54 0.39 -3.33
CA LYS A 150 21.08 1.65 -2.73
C LYS A 150 19.81 1.48 -1.87
N MET A 151 18.86 0.65 -2.31
CA MET A 151 17.60 0.40 -1.60
C MET A 151 17.76 -0.54 -0.40
N ARG A 152 18.70 -1.50 -0.47
CA ARG A 152 18.90 -2.51 0.57
C ARG A 152 19.01 -1.96 1.99
N PRO A 153 19.83 -0.94 2.32
CA PRO A 153 19.90 -0.41 3.68
C PRO A 153 18.56 0.17 4.15
N LEU A 154 17.82 0.85 3.26
CA LEU A 154 16.52 1.45 3.58
C LEU A 154 15.42 0.41 3.82
N LEU A 155 15.55 -0.77 3.21
CA LEU A 155 14.62 -1.88 3.37
C LEU A 155 15.04 -2.84 4.49
N LYS A 156 16.31 -2.81 4.93
CA LYS A 156 16.88 -3.77 5.88
C LYS A 156 16.26 -3.66 7.26
N GLU A 157 15.91 -2.45 7.68
CA GLU A 157 15.21 -2.20 8.95
C GLU A 157 13.78 -2.78 8.96
N HIS A 158 13.27 -3.17 7.78
CA HIS A 158 11.91 -3.64 7.58
C HIS A 158 11.83 -5.04 6.95
N TYR A 159 12.91 -5.84 7.01
CA TYR A 159 12.91 -7.21 6.46
C TYR A 159 11.78 -8.10 7.00
N HIS A 160 11.35 -7.86 8.24
CA HIS A 160 10.23 -8.58 8.87
C HIS A 160 8.91 -8.38 8.09
N LEU A 161 8.66 -7.21 7.50
CA LEU A 161 7.47 -6.96 6.68
C LEU A 161 7.50 -7.79 5.39
N LEU A 162 8.67 -7.93 4.77
CA LEU A 162 8.85 -8.76 3.57
C LEU A 162 8.61 -10.25 3.86
N THR A 163 9.10 -10.74 5.01
CA THR A 163 8.85 -12.14 5.42
C THR A 163 7.38 -12.38 5.74
N ILE A 164 6.70 -11.45 6.42
CA ILE A 164 5.26 -11.57 6.74
C ILE A 164 4.43 -11.52 5.44
N LEU A 165 4.80 -10.68 4.47
CA LEU A 165 4.13 -10.64 3.17
C LEU A 165 4.23 -11.98 2.42
N LEU A 166 5.41 -12.61 2.43
CA LEU A 166 5.62 -13.91 1.78
C LEU A 166 4.84 -15.04 2.46
N ILE A 167 4.75 -15.03 3.80
CA ILE A 167 3.97 -16.02 4.55
C ILE A 167 2.46 -15.81 4.35
N SER A 168 1.99 -14.56 4.30
CA SER A 168 0.57 -14.24 4.11
C SER A 168 0.08 -14.40 2.66
N SER A 169 0.99 -14.56 1.71
CA SER A 169 0.70 -14.84 0.30
C SER A 169 0.64 -16.35 -0.03
N ASN A 170 0.95 -17.21 0.94
CA ASN A 170 0.73 -18.66 0.91
C ASN A 170 -0.53 -19.03 1.70
#